data_AF-A0A918CEN1-F1
#
_entry.id   AF-A0A918CEN1-F1
#
_cell.length_a   1.000
_cell.length_b   1.000
_cell.length_c   1.000
_cell.angle_alpha   90.00
_cell.angle_beta   90.00
_cell.angle_gamma   90.00
#
_symmetry.space_group_name_H-M   'P 1'
#
loop_
_entity.id
_entity.type
_entity.pdbx_description
1 polymer ?
#
loop_
_entity_poly.entity_id
_entity_poly.type
_entity_poly.pdbx_seq_one_letter_code
_entity_poly.pdbx_strand_id
1 'polypeptide(L)'
;MASSSHRRSPRRRPTVLVSTVAVAAVALVVSLVVAFRPDREASDGPGAATPVAGRQVSVPSGAPEPRPSSASPTATAATTTPSAAVSTPSAPATSEAARPSAPSAARTPSAPRAEDAGGSLAGRIRPAVDYQGVATSYDAGNGDGACSYGPSDDLMVAAMNTADYETSKACGAYVRVRAAGGASVTVRIVNECPAPCEPGQLDLSTQAFAKLAPLSAGRIPITWSLVSPSTSDTISIRYKTGSSRYWCGIQAIGHRNPLARLEVRTSSGWTRLPRTEYNYFLSEQGSGCGGAIRITDIYGERLTVDGIALRPDAVQPTRVQFSGH
;
A
#
# COMPACT_ATOMS: atom_id res chain seq x y z
N MET A 1 29.78 13.43 -78.11
CA MET A 1 30.03 12.61 -76.90
C MET A 1 30.99 13.40 -76.01
N ALA A 2 30.68 13.47 -74.72
CA ALA A 2 31.01 14.59 -73.83
C ALA A 2 32.41 14.56 -73.18
N SER A 3 32.72 15.70 -72.57
CA SER A 3 34.01 16.25 -72.14
C SER A 3 34.84 15.50 -71.09
N SER A 4 36.13 15.83 -71.11
CA SER A 4 37.15 15.63 -70.09
C SER A 4 36.94 16.46 -68.81
N SER A 5 37.23 15.91 -67.63
CA SER A 5 37.99 16.59 -66.54
C SER A 5 38.17 15.75 -65.24
N HIS A 6 39.44 15.73 -64.83
CA HIS A 6 40.02 15.74 -63.47
C HIS A 6 39.61 14.77 -62.33
N ARG A 7 40.63 13.95 -62.00
CA ARG A 7 41.10 13.52 -60.67
C ARG A 7 40.40 14.12 -59.44
N ARG A 8 39.98 13.23 -58.52
CA ARG A 8 40.18 13.38 -57.07
C ARG A 8 40.14 12.00 -56.39
N SER A 9 41.25 11.59 -55.79
CA SER A 9 41.36 10.42 -54.91
C SER A 9 40.58 10.66 -53.60
N PRO A 10 39.92 9.64 -53.04
CA PRO A 10 39.37 9.75 -51.69
C PRO A 10 40.48 9.55 -50.65
N ARG A 11 40.68 10.55 -49.81
CA ARG A 11 41.53 10.50 -48.62
C ARG A 11 40.97 9.48 -47.63
N ARG A 12 41.79 8.49 -47.27
CA ARG A 12 41.61 7.63 -46.09
C ARG A 12 41.54 8.50 -44.84
N ARG A 13 40.47 8.36 -44.05
CA ARG A 13 40.45 8.79 -42.64
C ARG A 13 40.87 7.60 -41.78
N PRO A 14 41.82 7.76 -40.85
CA PRO A 14 42.22 6.67 -39.96
C PRO A 14 41.17 6.48 -38.86
N THR A 15 40.79 5.22 -38.67
CA THR A 15 40.04 4.71 -37.53
C THR A 15 40.87 4.92 -36.27
N VAL A 16 40.40 5.75 -35.34
CA VAL A 16 40.97 5.85 -33.99
C VAL A 16 40.29 4.78 -33.14
N LEU A 17 40.86 3.57 -33.15
CA LEU A 17 40.65 2.59 -32.09
C LEU A 17 41.53 3.03 -30.91
N VAL A 18 40.93 3.67 -29.91
CA VAL A 18 41.56 3.82 -28.59
C VAL A 18 40.97 2.77 -27.66
N SER A 19 41.88 1.95 -27.19
CA SER A 19 41.77 0.72 -26.43
C SER A 19 40.91 0.83 -25.17
N THR A 20 39.96 -0.09 -25.04
CA THR A 20 39.08 -0.34 -23.86
C THR A 20 39.81 -0.91 -22.63
N VAL A 21 41.13 -0.76 -22.54
CA VAL A 21 41.95 -1.36 -21.46
C VAL A 21 42.42 -0.33 -20.43
N ALA A 22 42.28 0.98 -20.68
CA ALA A 22 42.80 2.00 -19.75
C ALA A 22 41.81 2.50 -18.68
N VAL A 23 40.49 2.24 -18.82
CA VAL A 23 39.49 2.72 -17.84
C VAL A 23 39.26 1.74 -16.69
N ALA A 24 39.62 0.46 -16.87
CA ALA A 24 39.52 -0.55 -15.81
C ALA A 24 40.61 -0.43 -14.73
N ALA A 25 41.74 0.24 -15.02
CA ALA A 25 42.85 0.36 -14.07
C ALA A 25 42.66 1.49 -13.04
N VAL A 26 41.86 2.53 -13.34
CA VAL A 26 41.65 3.67 -12.42
C VAL A 26 40.55 3.37 -11.39
N ALA A 27 39.54 2.56 -11.74
CA ALA A 27 38.48 2.16 -10.81
C ALA A 27 38.93 1.13 -9.75
N LEU A 28 40.01 0.37 -10.03
CA LEU A 28 40.54 -0.66 -9.13
C LEU A 28 41.51 -0.08 -8.07
N VAL A 29 42.13 1.07 -8.32
CA VAL A 29 43.05 1.72 -7.35
C VAL A 29 42.28 2.51 -6.29
N VAL A 30 41.09 3.05 -6.61
CA VAL A 30 40.25 3.78 -5.62
C VAL A 30 39.48 2.83 -4.70
N SER A 31 39.25 1.57 -5.13
CA SER A 31 38.51 0.58 -4.33
C SER A 31 39.38 -0.16 -3.29
N LEU A 32 40.70 -0.02 -3.33
CA LEU A 32 41.63 -0.71 -2.42
C LEU A 32 42.18 0.17 -1.27
N VAL A 33 41.91 1.47 -1.27
CA VAL A 33 42.38 2.41 -0.21
C VAL A 33 41.34 2.65 0.90
N VAL A 34 40.09 2.21 0.73
CA VAL A 34 39.03 2.33 1.77
C VAL A 34 38.89 1.08 2.65
N ALA A 35 39.46 -0.06 2.25
CA ALA A 35 39.31 -1.32 2.98
C ALA A 35 40.50 -1.71 3.90
N PHE A 36 41.62 -0.98 3.87
CA PHE A 36 42.77 -1.24 4.74
C PHE A 36 43.37 0.05 5.31
N ARG A 37 42.74 0.57 6.37
CA ARG A 37 43.45 1.37 7.37
C ARG A 37 43.43 0.63 8.71
N PRO A 38 44.59 0.23 9.26
CA PRO A 38 44.72 -0.24 10.62
C PRO A 38 45.10 0.95 11.52
N ASP A 39 44.25 1.35 12.44
CA ASP A 39 44.65 2.16 13.60
C ASP A 39 43.99 1.52 14.82
N ARG A 40 44.74 0.67 15.53
CA ARG A 40 45.77 0.96 16.55
C ARG A 40 45.16 1.18 17.93
N GLU A 41 45.63 0.31 18.81
CA GLU A 41 45.47 0.25 20.26
C GLU A 41 45.56 1.62 20.94
N ALA A 42 44.69 1.84 21.92
CA ALA A 42 44.97 2.71 23.05
C ALA A 42 45.37 1.81 24.23
N SER A 43 46.60 2.01 24.70
CA SER A 43 47.24 1.28 25.81
C SER A 43 46.99 1.98 27.16
N ASP A 44 46.91 1.19 28.23
CA ASP A 44 46.87 1.54 29.67
C ASP A 44 47.93 2.60 30.06
N GLY A 45 47.63 3.65 30.85
CA GLY A 45 47.51 3.69 32.33
C GLY A 45 48.61 4.62 32.90
N PRO A 46 48.72 4.95 34.22
CA PRO A 46 47.83 4.77 35.38
C PRO A 46 47.64 6.06 36.25
N GLY A 47 46.67 6.06 37.18
CA GLY A 47 46.56 7.12 38.19
C GLY A 47 45.45 6.86 39.23
N ALA A 48 45.87 6.64 40.48
CA ALA A 48 45.11 6.12 41.61
C ALA A 48 44.00 7.04 42.18
N ALA A 49 42.97 6.45 42.81
CA ALA A 49 42.71 6.56 44.26
C ALA A 49 41.32 5.99 44.70
N THR A 50 41.39 4.86 45.42
CA THR A 50 40.62 4.41 46.61
C THR A 50 39.10 4.09 46.59
N PRO A 51 38.67 3.10 47.42
CA PRO A 51 37.42 2.34 47.27
C PRO A 51 36.38 2.60 48.37
N VAL A 52 35.14 2.10 48.17
CA VAL A 52 34.22 1.75 49.26
C VAL A 52 33.53 0.41 48.96
N ALA A 53 33.73 -0.54 49.88
CA ALA A 53 33.10 -1.86 50.00
C ALA A 53 31.57 -1.76 50.24
N GLY A 54 30.71 -2.77 50.15
CA GLY A 54 30.73 -4.21 49.87
C GLY A 54 29.30 -4.57 49.40
N ARG A 55 28.92 -5.78 48.99
CA ARG A 55 28.94 -7.05 49.72
C ARG A 55 28.40 -8.11 48.76
N GLN A 56 29.12 -9.23 48.60
CA GLN A 56 28.62 -10.44 47.97
C GLN A 56 27.71 -11.21 48.92
N VAL A 57 26.70 -11.90 48.38
CA VAL A 57 26.19 -13.17 48.95
C VAL A 57 25.90 -14.15 47.80
N SER A 58 26.39 -15.36 48.00
CA SER A 58 26.41 -16.51 47.10
C SER A 58 25.09 -17.32 47.12
N VAL A 59 24.91 -18.10 46.04
CA VAL A 59 23.86 -19.13 45.78
C VAL A 59 23.88 -20.27 46.84
N PRO A 60 22.81 -21.10 46.95
CA PRO A 60 22.94 -22.43 46.35
C PRO A 60 21.66 -23.08 45.75
N SER A 61 21.98 -24.10 44.96
CA SER A 61 21.25 -25.19 44.29
C SER A 61 20.04 -25.83 44.99
N GLY A 62 19.10 -26.38 44.20
CA GLY A 62 18.15 -27.41 44.63
C GLY A 62 17.06 -27.76 43.60
N ALA A 63 17.30 -28.80 42.78
CA ALA A 63 16.25 -29.62 42.12
C ALA A 63 15.97 -30.87 43.01
N PRO A 64 14.82 -31.57 42.90
CA PRO A 64 14.62 -32.52 41.79
C PRO A 64 13.16 -32.70 41.28
N GLU A 65 13.06 -33.27 40.08
CA GLU A 65 11.88 -33.86 39.42
C GLU A 65 11.54 -35.26 40.00
N PRO A 66 10.30 -35.78 39.82
CA PRO A 66 10.11 -36.91 38.88
C PRO A 66 8.79 -36.86 38.05
N ARG A 67 8.93 -37.00 36.72
CA ARG A 67 8.02 -37.69 35.75
C ARG A 67 8.08 -39.23 36.06
N PRO A 68 7.16 -40.16 35.64
CA PRO A 68 6.55 -40.27 34.30
C PRO A 68 5.18 -40.98 34.13
N SER A 69 4.65 -40.96 32.90
CA SER A 69 3.95 -42.05 32.14
C SER A 69 3.10 -41.41 31.01
N SER A 70 3.42 -41.49 29.71
CA SER A 70 3.50 -42.63 28.77
C SER A 70 2.16 -43.29 28.47
N ALA A 71 1.60 -43.04 27.27
CA ALA A 71 1.04 -44.04 26.35
C ALA A 71 0.47 -43.39 25.08
N SER A 72 0.97 -43.83 23.92
CA SER A 72 0.27 -43.77 22.62
C SER A 72 -0.94 -44.72 22.61
N PRO A 73 -1.82 -44.62 21.59
CA PRO A 73 -1.70 -45.65 20.56
C PRO A 73 -1.84 -45.14 19.12
N THR A 74 -1.23 -45.92 18.23
CA THR A 74 -1.39 -45.95 16.76
C THR A 74 -2.64 -46.75 16.41
N ALA A 75 -3.43 -46.29 15.42
CA ALA A 75 -4.25 -47.18 14.58
C ALA A 75 -4.60 -46.53 13.21
N THR A 76 -3.99 -47.12 12.19
CA THR A 76 -4.38 -47.33 10.78
C THR A 76 -5.88 -47.23 10.44
N ALA A 77 -6.21 -46.57 9.31
CA ALA A 77 -6.78 -47.21 8.09
C ALA A 77 -7.87 -46.41 7.33
N ALA A 78 -7.66 -46.35 6.02
CA ALA A 78 -8.63 -46.50 4.92
C ALA A 78 -9.65 -45.38 4.59
N THR A 79 -9.37 -44.72 3.46
CA THR A 79 -10.13 -44.78 2.19
C THR A 79 -11.67 -44.82 2.27
N THR A 80 -12.34 -43.82 1.69
CA THR A 80 -13.24 -44.00 0.52
C THR A 80 -13.86 -42.67 0.07
N THR A 81 -13.53 -42.30 -1.17
CA THR A 81 -14.35 -41.46 -2.05
C THR A 81 -15.67 -42.18 -2.35
N PRO A 82 -16.76 -41.45 -2.64
CA PRO A 82 -17.37 -41.67 -3.95
C PRO A 82 -17.72 -40.38 -4.69
N SER A 83 -17.44 -40.49 -5.99
CA SER A 83 -17.87 -39.65 -7.09
C SER A 83 -19.27 -40.05 -7.56
N ALA A 84 -20.14 -39.08 -7.84
CA ALA A 84 -21.23 -39.11 -8.83
C ALA A 84 -21.90 -37.70 -8.77
N ALA A 85 -21.84 -36.80 -9.76
CA ALA A 85 -22.07 -36.88 -11.20
C ALA A 85 -23.54 -37.13 -11.59
N VAL A 86 -24.07 -36.15 -12.37
CA VAL A 86 -25.18 -36.21 -13.35
C VAL A 86 -26.59 -36.29 -12.70
N SER A 87 -27.57 -35.46 -13.03
CA SER A 87 -28.14 -35.31 -14.38
C SER A 87 -29.09 -34.11 -14.51
N THR A 88 -28.86 -33.31 -15.54
CA THR A 88 -29.88 -32.56 -16.30
C THR A 88 -30.80 -33.51 -17.08
N PRO A 89 -32.06 -33.14 -17.32
CA PRO A 89 -32.77 -33.55 -18.52
C PRO A 89 -33.03 -32.35 -19.45
N SER A 90 -32.70 -32.57 -20.71
CA SER A 90 -32.97 -31.76 -21.88
C SER A 90 -33.95 -32.53 -22.76
N ALA A 91 -34.99 -31.87 -23.30
CA ALA A 91 -35.72 -32.21 -24.55
C ALA A 91 -37.01 -31.34 -24.67
N PRO A 92 -37.66 -31.24 -25.86
CA PRO A 92 -37.10 -30.92 -27.16
C PRO A 92 -37.92 -29.83 -27.91
N ALA A 93 -37.45 -29.53 -29.13
CA ALA A 93 -37.87 -28.48 -30.05
C ALA A 93 -39.31 -28.54 -30.59
N THR A 94 -39.81 -27.36 -30.99
CA THR A 94 -40.74 -27.21 -32.13
C THR A 94 -40.21 -26.15 -33.09
N SER A 95 -40.20 -26.54 -34.37
CA SER A 95 -39.78 -25.77 -35.54
C SER A 95 -41.03 -25.23 -36.23
N GLU A 96 -41.08 -23.93 -36.54
CA GLU A 96 -41.94 -23.43 -37.62
C GLU A 96 -41.26 -22.26 -38.35
N ALA A 97 -41.17 -22.41 -39.67
CA ALA A 97 -40.70 -21.46 -40.68
C ALA A 97 -41.97 -20.84 -41.34
N ALA A 98 -42.06 -19.68 -41.98
CA ALA A 98 -41.13 -18.65 -42.44
C ALA A 98 -41.91 -17.35 -42.83
N ARG A 99 -41.16 -16.23 -42.90
CA ARG A 99 -41.28 -15.03 -43.80
C ARG A 99 -42.31 -13.92 -43.49
N PRO A 100 -42.12 -12.66 -44.00
CA PRO A 100 -40.93 -12.02 -44.62
C PRO A 100 -40.53 -10.65 -44.03
N SER A 101 -39.39 -10.15 -44.51
CA SER A 101 -38.58 -8.99 -44.13
C SER A 101 -39.24 -7.60 -44.19
N ALA A 102 -38.85 -6.72 -43.26
CA ALA A 102 -39.01 -5.26 -43.31
C ALA A 102 -37.67 -4.58 -42.91
N PRO A 103 -37.37 -3.35 -43.36
CA PRO A 103 -36.00 -2.92 -43.63
C PRO A 103 -35.21 -2.45 -42.40
N SER A 104 -33.90 -2.67 -42.50
CA SER A 104 -32.86 -2.27 -41.56
C SER A 104 -32.77 -0.74 -41.45
N ALA A 105 -33.28 -0.18 -40.35
CA ALA A 105 -33.00 1.20 -39.97
C ALA A 105 -31.60 1.27 -39.36
N ALA A 106 -30.75 2.08 -39.99
CA ALA A 106 -29.36 2.33 -39.59
C ALA A 106 -29.26 2.69 -38.11
N ARG A 107 -28.51 1.89 -37.35
CA ARG A 107 -28.05 2.29 -36.00
C ARG A 107 -26.98 3.35 -36.15
N THR A 108 -27.35 4.58 -35.85
CA THR A 108 -26.42 5.68 -35.57
C THR A 108 -25.46 5.26 -34.45
N PRO A 109 -24.15 5.53 -34.54
CA PRO A 109 -23.24 5.25 -33.42
C PRO A 109 -23.60 6.20 -32.26
N SER A 110 -24.14 5.64 -31.19
CA SER A 110 -24.30 6.36 -29.93
C SER A 110 -22.94 6.87 -29.46
N ALA A 111 -22.81 8.19 -29.34
CA ALA A 111 -21.73 8.84 -28.62
C ALA A 111 -21.54 8.20 -27.24
N PRO A 112 -20.32 8.19 -26.67
CA PRO A 112 -20.09 7.60 -25.36
C PRO A 112 -20.96 8.34 -24.35
N ARG A 113 -21.91 7.62 -23.77
CA ARG A 113 -22.72 8.09 -22.66
C ARG A 113 -21.76 8.44 -21.54
N ALA A 114 -21.76 9.69 -21.12
CA ALA A 114 -21.10 10.11 -19.90
C ALA A 114 -21.60 9.21 -18.76
N GLU A 115 -20.73 8.37 -18.22
CA GLU A 115 -20.97 7.66 -16.97
C GLU A 115 -20.88 8.66 -15.82
N ASP A 116 -21.98 9.35 -15.54
CA ASP A 116 -22.23 9.88 -14.20
C ASP A 116 -23.74 9.87 -13.94
N ALA A 117 -24.21 8.87 -13.20
CA ALA A 117 -25.42 8.90 -12.36
C ALA A 117 -25.65 7.54 -11.65
N GLY A 118 -25.47 7.50 -10.32
CA GLY A 118 -26.33 6.68 -9.44
C GLY A 118 -25.71 5.55 -8.61
N GLY A 119 -24.39 5.30 -8.67
CA GLY A 119 -23.74 4.31 -7.81
C GLY A 119 -23.06 4.96 -6.59
N SER A 120 -23.17 4.35 -5.41
CA SER A 120 -22.38 4.76 -4.23
C SER A 120 -20.88 4.73 -4.57
N LEU A 121 -20.15 5.82 -4.29
CA LEU A 121 -18.68 5.86 -4.39
C LEU A 121 -18.00 5.10 -3.26
N ALA A 122 -18.73 4.86 -2.17
CA ALA A 122 -18.24 4.07 -1.04
C ALA A 122 -18.14 2.59 -1.41
N GLY A 123 -17.03 1.97 -1.01
CA GLY A 123 -16.80 0.54 -1.15
C GLY A 123 -17.39 -0.25 0.02
N ARG A 124 -16.53 -1.08 0.61
CA ARG A 124 -16.83 -1.92 1.79
C ARG A 124 -17.08 -1.10 3.05
N ILE A 125 -16.28 -0.07 3.27
CA ILE A 125 -16.42 0.87 4.39
C ILE A 125 -17.36 2.00 3.95
N ARG A 126 -18.53 2.08 4.59
CA ARG A 126 -19.63 2.94 4.19
C ARG A 126 -19.97 3.94 5.30
N PRO A 127 -20.43 5.14 4.94
CA PRO A 127 -20.98 6.08 5.91
C PRO A 127 -22.21 5.49 6.61
N ALA A 128 -22.42 5.87 7.87
CA ALA A 128 -23.58 5.51 8.68
C ALA A 128 -23.87 4.00 8.81
N VAL A 129 -22.83 3.16 8.67
CA VAL A 129 -22.90 1.72 8.93
C VAL A 129 -22.03 1.41 10.15
N ASP A 130 -22.61 0.68 11.11
CA ASP A 130 -21.88 0.07 12.20
C ASP A 130 -21.54 -1.38 11.84
N TYR A 131 -20.27 -1.71 11.96
CA TYR A 131 -19.71 -3.02 11.70
C TYR A 131 -19.47 -3.74 13.02
N GLN A 132 -19.69 -5.04 13.01
CA GLN A 132 -19.36 -5.93 14.11
C GLN A 132 -18.06 -6.67 13.78
N GLY A 133 -17.24 -6.94 14.79
CA GLY A 133 -16.04 -7.72 14.58
C GLY A 133 -15.28 -7.94 15.88
N VAL A 134 -14.00 -8.23 15.70
CA VAL A 134 -13.06 -8.40 16.80
C VAL A 134 -11.85 -7.50 16.59
N ALA A 135 -11.22 -7.08 17.69
CA ALA A 135 -9.93 -6.44 17.66
C ALA A 135 -8.87 -7.40 18.16
N THR A 136 -7.73 -7.42 17.48
CA THR A 136 -6.45 -7.94 17.98
C THR A 136 -5.43 -6.79 18.04
N SER A 137 -4.21 -7.09 18.47
CA SER A 137 -3.13 -6.11 18.45
C SER A 137 -1.89 -6.60 17.73
N TYR A 138 -1.21 -5.70 17.01
CA TYR A 138 0.10 -5.94 16.40
C TYR A 138 1.09 -4.82 16.72
N ASP A 139 2.37 -5.10 16.50
CA ASP A 139 3.41 -4.08 16.49
C ASP A 139 3.39 -3.32 15.15
N ALA A 140 2.95 -2.05 15.20
CA ALA A 140 2.83 -1.21 14.03
C ALA A 140 4.16 -0.65 13.51
N GLY A 141 5.27 -0.89 14.21
CA GLY A 141 6.56 -0.29 13.88
C GLY A 141 6.45 1.23 13.82
N ASN A 142 6.77 1.81 12.65
CA ASN A 142 6.67 3.25 12.39
C ASN A 142 5.33 3.69 11.76
N GLY A 143 4.35 2.81 11.62
CA GLY A 143 3.04 3.14 11.07
C GLY A 143 2.96 3.31 9.55
N ASP A 144 4.00 2.95 8.79
CA ASP A 144 4.02 3.06 7.32
C ASP A 144 2.95 2.15 6.68
N GLY A 145 3.01 0.86 7.02
CA GLY A 145 2.06 -0.18 6.63
C GLY A 145 1.89 -0.36 5.11
N ALA A 146 0.95 -1.22 4.72
CA ALA A 146 0.61 -1.46 3.32
C ALA A 146 0.14 -0.17 2.60
N CYS A 147 -0.42 0.80 3.32
CA CYS A 147 -0.83 2.08 2.74
C CYS A 147 0.34 2.99 2.36
N SER A 148 1.58 2.62 2.66
CA SER A 148 2.80 3.33 2.26
C SER A 148 2.76 4.81 2.62
N TYR A 149 2.33 5.18 3.84
CA TYR A 149 2.24 6.59 4.24
C TYR A 149 3.58 7.19 4.67
N GLY A 150 4.59 6.36 4.89
CA GLY A 150 5.85 6.69 5.54
C GLY A 150 5.76 6.64 7.07
N PRO A 151 6.90 6.81 7.75
CA PRO A 151 6.98 6.84 9.21
C PRO A 151 6.07 7.93 9.82
N SER A 152 5.46 7.61 10.96
CA SER A 152 4.62 8.50 11.77
C SER A 152 4.84 8.25 13.26
N ASP A 153 4.88 9.31 14.06
CA ASP A 153 4.92 9.22 15.52
C ASP A 153 3.52 8.95 16.12
N ASP A 154 2.46 9.31 15.40
CA ASP A 154 1.09 8.94 15.77
C ASP A 154 0.79 7.52 15.29
N LEU A 155 0.72 6.59 16.24
CA LEU A 155 0.37 5.19 16.01
C LEU A 155 -1.03 4.86 16.55
N MET A 156 -1.96 5.81 16.61
CA MET A 156 -3.40 5.51 16.71
C MET A 156 -3.91 4.98 15.37
N VAL A 157 -3.45 3.78 15.03
CA VAL A 157 -3.61 3.16 13.71
C VAL A 157 -4.11 1.72 13.80
N ALA A 158 -4.62 1.23 12.69
CA ALA A 158 -5.07 -0.15 12.54
C ALA A 158 -4.79 -0.71 11.14
N ALA A 159 -4.74 -2.04 11.08
CA ALA A 159 -4.82 -2.82 9.86
C ALA A 159 -6.24 -3.38 9.67
N MET A 160 -6.68 -3.51 8.43
CA MET A 160 -7.94 -4.15 8.06
C MET A 160 -7.70 -5.44 7.28
N ASN A 161 -8.62 -6.40 7.42
CA ASN A 161 -8.62 -7.60 6.60
C ASN A 161 -8.63 -7.26 5.09
N THR A 162 -8.11 -8.14 4.25
CA THR A 162 -8.06 -7.95 2.78
C THR A 162 -9.39 -7.56 2.17
N ALA A 163 -10.50 -8.12 2.67
CA ALA A 163 -11.82 -7.88 2.12
C ALA A 163 -12.32 -6.45 2.37
N ASP A 164 -12.03 -5.88 3.54
CA ASP A 164 -12.41 -4.51 3.91
C ASP A 164 -11.34 -3.47 3.53
N TYR A 165 -10.07 -3.87 3.44
CA TYR A 165 -8.97 -3.06 2.91
C TYR A 165 -9.23 -2.66 1.44
N GLU A 166 -9.82 -3.59 0.68
CA GLU A 166 -10.36 -3.39 -0.67
C GLU A 166 -9.37 -2.71 -1.62
N THR A 167 -8.18 -3.31 -1.80
CA THR A 167 -7.09 -2.78 -2.63
C THR A 167 -6.78 -1.32 -2.28
N SER A 168 -6.44 -1.09 -1.01
CA SER A 168 -6.13 0.21 -0.41
C SER A 168 -7.24 1.26 -0.40
N LYS A 169 -8.49 0.94 -0.78
CA LYS A 169 -9.58 1.91 -0.68
C LYS A 169 -9.87 2.32 0.77
N ALA A 170 -9.52 1.48 1.74
CA ALA A 170 -9.58 1.80 3.17
C ALA A 170 -8.46 2.74 3.64
N CYS A 171 -7.37 2.90 2.90
CA CYS A 171 -6.22 3.65 3.36
C CYS A 171 -6.58 5.10 3.69
N GLY A 172 -6.18 5.53 4.89
CA GLY A 172 -6.44 6.87 5.39
C GLY A 172 -7.86 7.08 5.91
N ALA A 173 -8.73 6.06 5.85
CA ALA A 173 -10.01 6.11 6.56
C ALA A 173 -9.77 6.22 8.07
N TYR A 174 -10.63 6.98 8.74
CA TYR A 174 -10.69 6.98 10.20
C TYR A 174 -11.90 6.18 10.65
N VAL A 175 -11.71 5.27 11.59
CA VAL A 175 -12.80 4.50 12.19
C VAL A 175 -12.83 4.74 13.69
N ARG A 176 -14.03 4.89 14.24
CA ARG A 176 -14.25 4.87 15.69
C ARG A 176 -14.56 3.45 16.12
N VAL A 177 -13.66 2.87 16.90
CA VAL A 177 -13.77 1.52 17.46
C VAL A 177 -14.32 1.62 18.87
N ARG A 178 -15.27 0.75 19.22
CA ARG A 178 -15.88 0.65 20.54
C ARG A 178 -15.78 -0.77 21.05
N ALA A 179 -15.28 -0.94 22.26
CA ALA A 179 -15.30 -2.22 22.96
C ALA A 179 -16.63 -2.40 23.70
N ALA A 180 -17.00 -3.66 23.96
CA ALA A 180 -18.23 -4.00 24.71
C ALA A 180 -18.32 -3.32 26.10
N GLY A 181 -17.17 -3.03 26.73
CA GLY A 181 -17.09 -2.31 28.01
C GLY A 181 -17.31 -0.79 27.93
N GLY A 182 -17.64 -0.24 26.75
CA GLY A 182 -17.92 1.19 26.56
C GLY A 182 -16.70 2.06 26.22
N ALA A 183 -15.48 1.52 26.37
CA ALA A 183 -14.27 2.20 25.92
C ALA A 183 -14.28 2.40 24.39
N SER A 184 -13.72 3.52 23.92
CA SER A 184 -13.67 3.83 22.49
C SER A 184 -12.39 4.55 22.09
N VAL A 185 -11.93 4.32 20.87
CA VAL A 185 -10.76 4.97 20.27
C VAL A 185 -11.03 5.24 18.80
N THR A 186 -10.51 6.35 18.26
CA THR A 186 -10.50 6.60 16.82
C THR A 186 -9.12 6.26 16.28
N VAL A 187 -9.06 5.48 15.21
CA VAL A 187 -7.82 5.04 14.58
C VAL A 187 -7.83 5.31 13.08
N ARG A 188 -6.66 5.54 12.51
CA ARG A 188 -6.45 5.64 11.05
C ARG A 188 -6.07 4.28 10.47
N ILE A 189 -6.66 3.92 9.33
CA ILE A 189 -6.28 2.69 8.62
C ILE A 189 -5.02 2.95 7.80
N VAL A 190 -3.95 2.22 8.14
CA VAL A 190 -2.62 2.38 7.51
C VAL A 190 -2.05 1.08 6.97
N ASN A 191 -2.65 -0.07 7.30
CA ASN A 191 -2.10 -1.37 6.95
C ASN A 191 -3.19 -2.36 6.52
N GLU A 192 -2.73 -3.44 5.90
CA GLU A 192 -3.54 -4.61 5.60
C GLU A 192 -3.16 -5.74 6.55
N CYS A 193 -4.17 -6.43 7.09
CA CYS A 193 -4.00 -7.71 7.76
C CYS A 193 -4.51 -8.80 6.81
N PRO A 194 -3.66 -9.56 6.12
CA PRO A 194 -4.12 -10.66 5.27
C PRO A 194 -4.72 -11.79 6.13
N ALA A 195 -5.10 -12.90 5.48
CA ALA A 195 -5.53 -14.10 6.19
C ALA A 195 -4.53 -14.46 7.32
N PRO A 196 -5.00 -14.79 8.54
CA PRO A 196 -6.37 -15.19 8.87
C PRO A 196 -7.31 -14.07 9.37
N CYS A 197 -6.99 -12.78 9.20
CA CYS A 197 -7.92 -11.71 9.60
C CYS A 197 -9.25 -11.80 8.85
N GLU A 198 -10.35 -11.80 9.59
CA GLU A 198 -11.70 -11.99 9.06
C GLU A 198 -12.36 -10.65 8.67
N PRO A 199 -13.35 -10.64 7.74
CA PRO A 199 -14.20 -9.47 7.50
C PRO A 199 -14.77 -8.89 8.81
N GLY A 200 -14.67 -7.57 8.98
CA GLY A 200 -15.04 -6.87 10.21
C GLY A 200 -13.95 -6.84 11.30
N GLN A 201 -12.90 -7.67 11.22
CA GLN A 201 -11.77 -7.63 12.15
C GLN A 201 -10.87 -6.42 11.91
N LEU A 202 -10.44 -5.79 13.00
CA LEU A 202 -9.38 -4.78 13.01
C LEU A 202 -8.18 -5.30 13.79
N ASP A 203 -6.98 -5.21 13.22
CA ASP A 203 -5.74 -5.46 13.96
C ASP A 203 -5.15 -4.11 14.37
N LEU A 204 -5.30 -3.75 15.63
CA LEU A 204 -4.96 -2.42 16.14
C LEU A 204 -3.47 -2.34 16.48
N SER A 205 -2.86 -1.16 16.41
CA SER A 205 -1.56 -0.99 17.07
C SER A 205 -1.68 -1.32 18.56
N THR A 206 -0.60 -1.79 19.18
CA THR A 206 -0.55 -2.01 20.65
C THR A 206 -1.04 -0.79 21.44
N GLN A 207 -0.72 0.42 20.98
CA GLN A 207 -1.11 1.67 21.62
C GLN A 207 -2.62 1.94 21.52
N ALA A 208 -3.22 1.69 20.35
CA ALA A 208 -4.65 1.84 20.15
C ALA A 208 -5.45 0.76 20.88
N PHE A 209 -5.00 -0.50 20.86
CA PHE A 209 -5.66 -1.59 21.58
C PHE A 209 -5.69 -1.34 23.09
N ALA A 210 -4.59 -0.82 23.65
CA ALA A 210 -4.49 -0.50 25.07
C ALA A 210 -5.48 0.58 25.54
N LYS A 211 -6.10 1.35 24.62
CA LYS A 211 -7.20 2.26 24.94
C LYS A 211 -8.55 1.55 25.13
N LEU A 212 -8.68 0.33 24.63
CA LEU A 212 -9.91 -0.46 24.67
C LEU A 212 -9.89 -1.54 25.74
N ALA A 213 -8.76 -2.23 25.91
CA ALA A 213 -8.61 -3.31 26.87
C ALA A 213 -7.13 -3.54 27.26
N PRO A 214 -6.85 -4.23 28.38
CA PRO A 214 -5.50 -4.71 28.67
C PRO A 214 -4.98 -5.62 27.55
N LEU A 215 -3.69 -5.50 27.20
CA LEU A 215 -3.08 -6.31 26.14
C LEU A 215 -3.19 -7.82 26.38
N SER A 216 -3.24 -8.25 27.65
CA SER A 216 -3.42 -9.65 28.04
C SER A 216 -4.77 -10.23 27.61
N ALA A 217 -5.76 -9.41 27.24
CA ALA A 217 -7.01 -9.89 26.67
C ALA A 217 -6.78 -10.52 25.27
N GLY A 218 -5.79 -10.03 24.51
CA GLY A 218 -5.37 -10.53 23.20
C GLY A 218 -6.35 -10.34 22.05
N ARG A 219 -7.64 -10.64 22.29
CA ARG A 219 -8.73 -10.54 21.32
C ARG A 219 -9.99 -10.09 22.04
N ILE A 220 -10.62 -9.03 21.57
CA ILE A 220 -11.86 -8.49 22.17
C ILE A 220 -12.96 -8.29 21.13
N PRO A 221 -14.24 -8.47 21.48
CA PRO A 221 -15.34 -8.08 20.61
C PRO A 221 -15.42 -6.55 20.50
N ILE A 222 -15.63 -6.05 19.28
CA ILE A 222 -15.76 -4.61 19.01
C ILE A 222 -16.91 -4.33 18.05
N THR A 223 -17.38 -3.08 18.09
CA THR A 223 -18.08 -2.45 16.97
C THR A 223 -17.22 -1.33 16.42
N TRP A 224 -17.38 -1.00 15.14
CA TRP A 224 -16.72 0.17 14.57
C TRP A 224 -17.56 0.83 13.48
N SER A 225 -17.38 2.14 13.33
CA SER A 225 -18.01 2.96 12.28
C SER A 225 -16.99 3.88 11.64
N LEU A 226 -17.17 4.19 10.36
CA LEU A 226 -16.42 5.25 9.68
C LEU A 226 -16.74 6.61 10.33
N VAL A 227 -15.72 7.44 10.51
CA VAL A 227 -15.86 8.83 11.01
C VAL A 227 -15.02 9.79 10.17
N SER A 228 -15.41 11.07 10.15
CA SER A 228 -14.63 12.16 9.56
C SER A 228 -14.14 13.11 10.66
N PRO A 229 -12.91 12.93 11.19
CA PRO A 229 -12.43 13.76 12.29
C PRO A 229 -12.22 15.22 11.85
N SER A 230 -12.48 16.15 12.76
CA SER A 230 -12.07 17.55 12.57
C SER A 230 -10.55 17.64 12.64
N THR A 231 -9.93 18.18 11.61
CA THR A 231 -8.48 18.41 11.54
C THR A 231 -8.21 19.80 10.96
N SER A 232 -7.17 20.48 11.48
CA SER A 232 -6.60 21.68 10.86
C SER A 232 -5.70 21.36 9.68
N ASP A 233 -5.34 20.08 9.52
CA ASP A 233 -4.41 19.64 8.48
C ASP A 233 -5.09 19.65 7.12
N THR A 234 -4.31 20.06 6.12
CA THR A 234 -4.68 20.01 4.72
C THR A 234 -4.13 18.76 4.06
N ILE A 235 -4.77 18.35 2.97
CA ILE A 235 -4.27 17.25 2.15
C ILE A 235 -2.88 17.59 1.63
N SER A 236 -2.00 16.59 1.56
CA SER A 236 -0.71 16.67 0.88
C SER A 236 -0.67 15.69 -0.29
N ILE A 237 0.13 16.01 -1.30
CA ILE A 237 0.40 15.13 -2.43
C ILE A 237 1.85 14.68 -2.39
N ARG A 238 2.09 13.38 -2.58
CA ARG A 238 3.42 12.82 -2.80
C ARG A 238 3.46 12.08 -4.12
N TYR A 239 4.47 12.39 -4.94
CA TYR A 239 4.83 11.57 -6.07
C TYR A 239 5.74 10.43 -5.60
N LYS A 240 5.50 9.19 -6.02
CA LYS A 240 6.32 8.04 -5.66
C LYS A 240 7.76 8.23 -6.14
N THR A 241 8.73 7.70 -5.41
CA THR A 241 10.11 7.50 -5.91
C THR A 241 10.10 6.88 -7.31
N GLY A 242 10.89 7.44 -8.21
CA GLY A 242 10.92 7.06 -9.63
C GLY A 242 9.90 7.78 -10.52
N SER A 243 9.02 8.62 -9.96
CA SER A 243 8.10 9.43 -10.76
C SER A 243 8.85 10.42 -11.65
N SER A 244 8.34 10.60 -12.86
CA SER A 244 8.84 11.52 -13.87
C SER A 244 7.69 11.89 -14.81
N ARG A 245 7.97 12.71 -15.82
CA ARG A 245 6.98 13.04 -16.86
C ARG A 245 6.55 11.83 -17.72
N TYR A 246 7.28 10.71 -17.64
CA TYR A 246 7.03 9.51 -18.44
C TYR A 246 6.26 8.43 -17.67
N TRP A 247 6.21 8.54 -16.34
CA TRP A 247 5.50 7.64 -15.45
C TRP A 247 5.38 8.31 -14.09
N CYS A 248 4.22 8.28 -13.43
CA CYS A 248 4.15 8.74 -12.04
C CYS A 248 3.16 7.92 -11.22
N GLY A 249 3.52 7.72 -9.95
CA GLY A 249 2.60 7.27 -8.91
C GLY A 249 2.27 8.45 -8.01
N ILE A 250 0.98 8.66 -7.71
CA ILE A 250 0.50 9.79 -6.91
C ILE A 250 -0.20 9.26 -5.66
N GLN A 251 0.14 9.78 -4.49
CA GLN A 251 -0.54 9.49 -3.23
C GLN A 251 -1.08 10.78 -2.63
N ALA A 252 -2.32 10.72 -2.16
CA ALA A 252 -2.92 11.76 -1.33
C ALA A 252 -2.77 11.36 0.14
N ILE A 253 -2.36 12.30 0.98
CA ILE A 253 -2.03 12.10 2.40
C ILE A 253 -2.83 13.10 3.23
N GLY A 254 -3.32 12.70 4.40
CA GLY A 254 -4.00 13.61 5.34
C GLY A 254 -5.44 13.98 4.96
N HIS A 255 -6.08 13.24 4.05
CA HIS A 255 -7.51 13.41 3.78
C HIS A 255 -8.34 12.87 4.95
N ARG A 256 -9.38 13.59 5.37
CA ARG A 256 -10.25 13.17 6.49
C ARG A 256 -11.31 12.13 6.12
N ASN A 257 -11.64 12.04 4.83
CA ASN A 257 -12.61 11.10 4.27
C ASN A 257 -11.89 10.06 3.41
N PRO A 258 -12.38 8.81 3.29
CA PRO A 258 -11.82 7.84 2.34
C PRO A 258 -11.85 8.37 0.91
N LEU A 259 -10.75 8.17 0.18
CA LEU A 259 -10.63 8.67 -1.19
C LEU A 259 -11.20 7.66 -2.19
N ALA A 260 -12.21 8.04 -2.96
CA ALA A 260 -12.80 7.17 -3.97
C ALA A 260 -11.99 7.14 -5.27
N ARG A 261 -11.50 8.30 -5.72
CA ARG A 261 -10.84 8.47 -7.03
C ARG A 261 -9.77 9.55 -6.99
N LEU A 262 -8.74 9.37 -7.81
CA LEU A 262 -7.76 10.39 -8.16
C LEU A 262 -7.65 10.46 -9.68
N GLU A 263 -7.65 11.68 -10.18
CA GLU A 263 -7.61 11.99 -11.61
C GLU A 263 -6.53 13.04 -11.86
N VAL A 264 -5.94 13.01 -13.04
CA VAL A 264 -4.95 14.00 -13.49
C VAL A 264 -5.48 14.73 -14.72
N ARG A 265 -5.11 16.01 -14.85
CA ARG A 265 -5.45 16.82 -16.02
C ARG A 265 -4.54 16.46 -17.18
N THR A 266 -5.15 16.12 -18.31
CA THR A 266 -4.51 15.84 -19.59
C THR A 266 -5.03 16.80 -20.67
N SER A 267 -4.51 16.70 -21.89
CA SER A 267 -5.01 17.47 -23.04
C SER A 267 -6.46 17.13 -23.42
N SER A 268 -6.91 15.91 -23.14
CA SER A 268 -8.27 15.44 -23.44
C SER A 268 -9.26 15.63 -22.29
N GLY A 269 -8.81 16.18 -21.16
CA GLY A 269 -9.66 16.44 -20.01
C GLY A 269 -9.11 15.86 -18.71
N TRP A 270 -9.98 15.27 -17.90
CA TRP A 270 -9.58 14.59 -16.67
C TRP A 270 -9.49 13.09 -16.92
N THR A 271 -8.38 12.49 -16.52
CA THR A 271 -8.13 11.06 -16.66
C THR A 271 -8.02 10.43 -15.28
N ARG A 272 -8.89 9.45 -15.00
CA ARG A 272 -8.85 8.66 -13.77
C ARG A 272 -7.66 7.72 -13.78
N LEU A 273 -6.93 7.70 -12.66
CA LEU A 273 -5.82 6.79 -12.46
C LEU A 273 -6.26 5.53 -11.70
N PRO A 274 -5.75 4.34 -12.06
CA PRO A 274 -5.94 3.13 -11.26
C PRO A 274 -5.22 3.24 -9.91
N ARG A 275 -5.89 2.77 -8.85
CA ARG A 275 -5.36 2.67 -7.48
C ARG A 275 -4.67 1.32 -7.30
N THR A 276 -3.50 1.30 -6.68
CA THR A 276 -2.74 0.10 -6.35
C THR A 276 -3.08 -0.41 -4.95
N GLU A 277 -2.67 -1.65 -4.63
CA GLU A 277 -2.77 -2.21 -3.28
C GLU A 277 -1.93 -1.46 -2.23
N TYR A 278 -0.94 -0.69 -2.67
CA TYR A 278 -0.05 0.10 -1.81
C TYR A 278 -0.39 1.61 -1.78
N ASN A 279 -1.64 1.96 -2.10
CA ASN A 279 -2.20 3.32 -1.98
C ASN A 279 -1.51 4.39 -2.82
N TYR A 280 -1.06 4.02 -4.03
CA TYR A 280 -0.69 4.98 -5.06
C TYR A 280 -1.64 4.87 -6.26
N PHE A 281 -1.77 5.98 -6.97
CA PHE A 281 -2.52 6.08 -8.21
C PHE A 281 -1.57 6.26 -9.38
N LEU A 282 -1.61 5.37 -10.37
CA LEU A 282 -0.56 5.29 -11.39
C LEU A 282 -0.99 5.91 -12.71
N SER A 283 -0.15 6.79 -13.26
CA SER A 283 -0.15 7.13 -14.68
C SER A 283 1.01 6.40 -15.34
N GLU A 284 0.72 5.23 -15.91
CA GLU A 284 1.74 4.31 -16.42
C GLU A 284 2.48 4.85 -17.66
N GLN A 285 1.82 5.70 -18.45
CA GLN A 285 2.39 6.33 -19.65
C GLN A 285 2.76 7.80 -19.42
N GLY A 286 2.73 8.29 -18.18
CA GLY A 286 3.15 9.65 -17.82
C GLY A 286 2.14 10.76 -18.14
N SER A 287 1.03 10.43 -18.81
CA SER A 287 -0.04 11.38 -19.13
C SER A 287 -0.55 12.08 -17.87
N GLY A 288 -0.51 13.42 -17.87
CA GLY A 288 -0.97 14.26 -16.76
C GLY A 288 -0.02 14.33 -15.55
N CYS A 289 1.14 13.68 -15.58
CA CYS A 289 2.13 13.79 -14.50
C CYS A 289 2.68 15.22 -14.39
N GLY A 290 2.65 15.78 -13.18
CA GLY A 290 2.97 17.18 -12.91
C GLY A 290 1.88 18.19 -13.30
N GLY A 291 0.73 17.72 -13.80
CA GLY A 291 -0.44 18.55 -14.06
C GLY A 291 -1.32 18.73 -12.81
N ALA A 292 -2.46 19.41 -13.00
CA ALA A 292 -3.49 19.52 -11.97
C ALA A 292 -4.03 18.13 -11.59
N ILE A 293 -4.31 17.95 -10.30
CA ILE A 293 -4.83 16.71 -9.73
C ILE A 293 -6.24 16.98 -9.23
N ARG A 294 -7.18 16.07 -9.49
CA ARG A 294 -8.51 16.09 -8.90
C ARG A 294 -8.69 14.86 -8.02
N ILE A 295 -9.12 15.08 -6.80
CA ILE A 295 -9.39 14.04 -5.82
C ILE A 295 -10.88 14.05 -5.49
N THR A 296 -11.50 12.87 -5.42
CA THR A 296 -12.91 12.69 -5.07
C THR A 296 -13.01 11.76 -3.88
N ASP A 297 -13.69 12.18 -2.82
CA ASP A 297 -13.97 11.31 -1.68
C ASP A 297 -15.18 10.39 -1.91
N ILE A 298 -15.46 9.51 -0.96
CA ILE A 298 -16.62 8.59 -1.04
C ILE A 298 -17.98 9.29 -0.88
N TYR A 299 -18.00 10.56 -0.44
CA TYR A 299 -19.22 11.38 -0.33
C TYR A 299 -19.52 12.12 -1.63
N GLY A 300 -18.58 12.12 -2.58
CA GLY A 300 -18.71 12.73 -3.90
C GLY A 300 -18.17 14.15 -3.98
N GLU A 301 -17.57 14.67 -2.91
CA GLU A 301 -16.90 15.96 -2.94
C GLU A 301 -15.65 15.85 -3.81
N ARG A 302 -15.48 16.82 -4.71
CA ARG A 302 -14.35 16.90 -5.64
C ARG A 302 -13.51 18.12 -5.32
N LEU A 303 -12.23 17.91 -5.05
CA LEU A 303 -11.25 18.97 -4.86
C LEU A 303 -10.24 18.96 -6.00
N THR A 304 -9.88 20.13 -6.51
CA THR A 304 -8.80 20.29 -7.48
C THR A 304 -7.59 20.89 -6.79
N VAL A 305 -6.43 20.28 -7.05
CA VAL A 305 -5.13 20.66 -6.54
C VAL A 305 -4.24 21.03 -7.73
N ASP A 306 -3.85 22.29 -7.78
CA ASP A 306 -2.97 22.85 -8.82
C ASP A 306 -1.58 23.14 -8.26
N GLY A 307 -0.59 23.28 -9.16
CA GLY A 307 0.74 23.78 -8.80
C GLY A 307 1.62 22.82 -8.00
N ILE A 308 1.27 21.53 -7.92
CA ILE A 308 2.12 20.51 -7.29
C ILE A 308 3.25 20.14 -8.26
N ALA A 309 4.49 20.40 -7.85
CA ALA A 309 5.65 20.07 -8.67
C ALA A 309 5.84 18.55 -8.73
N LEU A 310 6.30 18.04 -9.88
CA LEU A 310 6.67 16.64 -10.04
C LEU A 310 8.01 16.36 -9.34
N ARG A 311 7.97 16.22 -8.01
CA ARG A 311 9.11 15.95 -7.14
C ARG A 311 8.92 14.58 -6.48
N PRO A 312 9.63 13.55 -6.95
CA PRO A 312 9.57 12.22 -6.36
C PRO A 312 9.96 12.26 -4.88
N ASP A 313 9.22 11.51 -4.08
CA ASP A 313 9.42 11.31 -2.64
C ASP A 313 9.28 12.57 -1.76
N ALA A 314 8.87 13.70 -2.33
CA ALA A 314 8.56 14.90 -1.58
C ALA A 314 7.07 14.96 -1.21
N VAL A 315 6.78 15.06 0.09
CA VAL A 315 5.44 15.39 0.58
C VAL A 315 5.20 16.88 0.36
N GLN A 316 4.21 17.21 -0.47
CA GLN A 316 3.92 18.60 -0.84
C GLN A 316 2.55 19.00 -0.27
N PRO A 317 2.50 19.94 0.68
CA PRO A 317 1.24 20.38 1.28
C PRO A 317 0.38 21.13 0.26
N THR A 318 -0.92 20.94 0.36
CA THR A 318 -1.91 21.72 -0.39
C THR A 318 -2.57 22.75 0.54
N ARG A 319 -3.67 23.36 0.09
CA ARG A 319 -4.50 24.26 0.92
C ARG A 319 -5.94 23.78 1.04
N VAL A 320 -6.21 22.53 0.65
CA VAL A 320 -7.57 22.00 0.55
C VAL A 320 -7.75 20.83 1.52
N GLN A 321 -8.99 20.65 1.97
CA GLN A 321 -9.43 19.53 2.78
C GLN A 321 -10.91 19.27 2.46
N PHE A 322 -11.34 18.01 2.54
CA PHE A 322 -12.74 17.67 2.36
C PHE A 322 -13.60 18.20 3.52
N SER A 323 -14.88 18.37 3.24
CA SER A 323 -15.93 18.66 4.20
C SER A 323 -16.05 17.54 5.25
N GLY A 324 -16.43 17.90 6.47
CA GLY A 324 -16.66 16.93 7.55
C GLY A 324 -18.01 16.23 7.42
N HIS A 325 -18.09 14.99 7.89
CA HIS A 325 -19.28 14.11 7.85
C HIS A 325 -19.47 13.32 9.14
#